data_AF-A0A8T0W1Z9-F1
#
_entry.id   AF-A0A8T0W1Z9-F1
#
_cell.length_a   1.000
_cell.length_b   1.000
_cell.length_c   1.000
_cell.angle_alpha   90.00
_cell.angle_beta   90.00
_cell.angle_gamma   90.00
#
_symmetry.space_group_name_H-M   'P 1'
#
loop_
_entity.id
_entity.type
_entity.pdbx_description
1 polymer ?
#
loop_
_entity_poly.entity_id
_entity_poly.type
_entity_poly.pdbx_seq_one_letter_code
_entity_poly.pdbx_strand_id
1 'polypeptide(L)'
;MATLAARRRLLPRWVAGGRGRLLGTAAEASPGGEEARGGGGGGGGSDGAIYVKKPAAAAAVTTRDETSVAMPTSFMTGSVVGKRFYRDATVRRADDGNGWTVMLDYRTLKSPAKRPLKLPSRSLAMAIAAEWEYQESDGIRPFTMPLMKLACTALERVPLTRAKVIDNLMKKFHQDLVFCRSPADSELTIGVHQKQKEKIDPILDWVNTEFGFKPVVYTTFLGGKQDEGLTKAVETLFVSKVV
;
A
#
# COMPACT_ATOMS: atom_id res chain seq x y z
N MET A 1 35.69 13.45 -5.88
CA MET A 1 35.74 13.12 -4.43
C MET A 1 35.13 14.29 -3.66
N ALA A 2 33.80 14.37 -3.58
CA ALA A 2 33.11 15.40 -2.80
C ALA A 2 32.10 14.69 -1.88
N THR A 3 32.35 14.79 -0.58
CA THR A 3 31.67 14.07 0.49
C THR A 3 30.32 14.72 0.76
N LEU A 4 29.23 14.06 0.38
CA LEU A 4 27.87 14.53 0.67
C LEU A 4 27.53 14.22 2.14
N ALA A 5 27.81 15.18 3.02
CA ALA A 5 27.54 15.09 4.44
C ALA A 5 26.03 15.12 4.72
N ALA A 6 25.50 14.01 5.22
CA ALA A 6 24.11 13.84 5.62
C ALA A 6 23.74 14.79 6.78
N ARG A 7 23.07 15.91 6.48
CA ARG A 7 22.40 16.74 7.49
C ARG A 7 20.96 16.28 7.66
N ARG A 8 20.71 15.44 8.67
CA ARG A 8 19.38 15.27 9.29
C ARG A 8 18.95 16.63 9.85
N ARG A 9 17.98 17.30 9.24
CA ARG A 9 17.21 18.38 9.87
C ARG A 9 15.74 18.00 9.93
N LEU A 10 15.21 18.14 11.13
CA LEU A 10 13.86 17.83 11.57
C LEU A 10 12.85 18.70 10.82
N LEU A 11 11.85 18.07 10.21
CA LEU A 11 10.66 18.76 9.69
C LEU A 11 9.83 19.30 10.87
N PRO A 12 9.34 20.56 10.83
CA PRO A 12 8.42 21.06 11.84
C PRO A 12 7.03 20.43 11.71
N ARG A 13 6.46 20.13 12.88
CA ARG A 13 5.20 19.46 13.16
C ARG A 13 4.02 20.29 12.62
N TRP A 14 3.31 19.80 11.60
CA TRP A 14 2.04 20.38 11.18
C TRP A 14 0.93 20.03 12.18
N VAL A 15 0.28 21.05 12.73
CA VAL A 15 -0.91 20.95 13.59
C VAL A 15 -2.14 21.08 12.69
N ALA A 16 -2.92 20.00 12.56
CA ALA A 16 -4.22 20.04 11.91
C ALA A 16 -5.32 20.19 12.97
N GLY A 17 -6.03 21.31 12.94
CA GLY A 17 -7.24 21.55 13.71
C GLY A 17 -8.44 21.76 12.78
N GLY A 18 -9.61 21.28 13.21
CA GLY A 18 -10.92 21.74 12.70
C GLY A 18 -11.82 20.68 12.08
N ARG A 19 -12.83 20.24 12.84
CA ARG A 19 -13.93 19.35 12.43
C ARG A 19 -15.02 20.14 11.67
N GLY A 20 -15.67 19.51 10.69
CA GLY A 20 -16.82 20.08 9.97
C GLY A 20 -17.64 19.06 9.16
N ARG A 21 -18.51 18.34 9.87
CA ARG A 21 -19.71 17.53 9.53
C ARG A 21 -20.29 17.69 8.10
N LEU A 22 -20.60 16.57 7.43
CA LEU A 22 -21.51 16.50 6.27
C LEU A 22 -22.71 15.59 6.59
N LEU A 23 -23.92 16.13 6.37
CA LEU A 23 -25.22 15.46 6.45
C LEU A 23 -25.50 14.67 5.17
N GLY A 24 -26.13 13.51 5.30
CA GLY A 24 -26.57 12.66 4.19
C GLY A 24 -27.97 12.98 3.69
N THR A 25 -28.26 12.52 2.48
CA THR A 25 -29.62 12.35 1.97
C THR A 25 -29.66 11.08 1.10
N ALA A 26 -30.55 10.16 1.47
CA ALA A 26 -30.91 8.96 0.73
C ALA A 26 -31.93 9.27 -0.36
N ALA A 27 -31.96 8.46 -1.42
CA ALA A 27 -33.10 8.36 -2.33
C ALA A 27 -33.24 6.91 -2.82
N GLU A 28 -34.32 6.26 -2.38
CA GLU A 28 -34.90 5.03 -2.92
C GLU A 28 -35.47 5.26 -4.32
N ALA A 29 -35.51 4.19 -5.12
CA ALA A 29 -36.55 4.00 -6.14
C ALA A 29 -36.69 2.52 -6.49
N SER A 30 -37.78 1.90 -6.02
CA SER A 30 -38.47 0.81 -6.72
C SER A 30 -39.59 1.43 -7.58
N PRO A 31 -39.99 0.77 -8.67
CA PRO A 31 -41.38 0.29 -8.67
C PRO A 31 -41.53 -1.12 -9.25
N GLY A 32 -42.58 -1.79 -8.79
CA GLY A 32 -43.09 -3.05 -9.32
C GLY A 32 -43.96 -2.87 -10.57
N GLY A 33 -44.31 -3.99 -11.18
CA GLY A 33 -45.25 -4.10 -12.29
C GLY A 33 -45.49 -5.57 -12.62
N GLU A 34 -46.71 -6.02 -12.38
CA GLU A 34 -47.26 -7.36 -12.51
C GLU A 34 -47.95 -7.50 -13.88
N GLU A 35 -47.79 -8.62 -14.62
CA GLU A 35 -48.88 -9.21 -15.43
C GLU A 35 -48.55 -10.60 -16.05
N ALA A 36 -49.33 -11.58 -15.57
CA ALA A 36 -50.02 -12.70 -16.21
C ALA A 36 -49.68 -13.27 -17.64
N ARG A 37 -49.64 -14.63 -17.63
CA ARG A 37 -50.26 -15.62 -18.55
C ARG A 37 -49.55 -16.03 -19.86
N GLY A 38 -49.33 -17.35 -19.98
CA GLY A 38 -49.87 -18.12 -21.12
C GLY A 38 -48.94 -19.12 -21.83
N GLY A 39 -49.19 -20.42 -21.61
CA GLY A 39 -49.34 -21.40 -22.70
C GLY A 39 -48.10 -22.15 -23.25
N GLY A 40 -48.09 -23.47 -23.02
CA GLY A 40 -48.05 -24.46 -24.12
C GLY A 40 -46.72 -25.11 -24.51
N GLY A 41 -46.63 -26.43 -24.27
CA GLY A 41 -46.30 -27.40 -25.32
C GLY A 41 -44.85 -27.88 -25.49
N GLY A 42 -44.62 -29.11 -25.01
CA GLY A 42 -44.08 -30.22 -25.82
C GLY A 42 -42.63 -30.19 -26.30
N GLY A 43 -41.92 -31.31 -26.06
CA GLY A 43 -40.84 -31.75 -26.95
C GLY A 43 -39.62 -32.29 -26.21
N GLY A 44 -39.35 -33.58 -26.39
CA GLY A 44 -38.23 -34.29 -25.80
C GLY A 44 -36.86 -33.80 -26.29
N GLY A 45 -35.86 -34.00 -25.42
CA GLY A 45 -34.46 -33.75 -25.69
C GLY A 45 -33.63 -34.17 -24.50
N SER A 46 -33.32 -35.46 -24.40
CA SER A 46 -32.34 -35.97 -23.47
C SER A 46 -30.95 -35.52 -23.93
N ASP A 47 -30.40 -34.47 -23.31
CA ASP A 47 -28.96 -34.26 -23.33
C ASP A 47 -28.51 -33.61 -22.01
N GLY A 48 -28.25 -34.48 -21.03
CA GLY A 48 -27.96 -34.12 -19.65
C GLY A 48 -26.47 -34.15 -19.35
N ALA A 49 -25.82 -33.02 -19.65
CA ALA A 49 -24.65 -32.44 -19.01
C ALA A 49 -23.74 -33.36 -18.15
N ILE A 50 -22.51 -33.56 -18.64
CA ILE A 50 -21.38 -34.07 -17.84
C ILE A 50 -21.02 -33.03 -16.78
N TYR A 51 -21.41 -33.27 -15.52
CA TYR A 51 -20.95 -32.47 -14.39
C TYR A 51 -19.48 -32.79 -14.10
N VAL A 52 -18.55 -31.97 -14.61
CA VAL A 52 -17.17 -31.98 -14.13
C VAL A 52 -17.17 -31.33 -12.74
N LYS A 53 -17.12 -32.20 -11.72
CA LYS A 53 -16.93 -31.81 -10.32
C LYS A 53 -15.62 -31.01 -10.22
N LYS A 54 -15.72 -29.69 -10.01
CA LYS A 54 -14.57 -28.85 -9.65
C LYS A 54 -13.86 -29.53 -8.48
N PRO A 55 -12.54 -29.82 -8.54
CA PRO A 55 -11.88 -30.38 -7.39
C PRO A 55 -12.00 -29.34 -6.27
N ALA A 56 -12.62 -29.76 -5.16
CA ALA A 56 -12.63 -29.01 -3.93
C ALA A 56 -11.19 -28.62 -3.65
N ALA A 57 -10.95 -27.31 -3.51
CA ALA A 57 -9.65 -26.79 -3.15
C ALA A 57 -9.18 -27.56 -1.93
N ALA A 58 -8.15 -28.40 -2.11
CA ALA A 58 -7.57 -29.19 -1.06
C ALA A 58 -7.25 -28.23 0.08
N ALA A 59 -7.96 -28.40 1.21
CA ALA A 59 -7.60 -27.74 2.44
C ALA A 59 -6.13 -28.08 2.68
N ALA A 60 -5.27 -27.07 2.52
CA ALA A 60 -3.85 -27.23 2.75
C ALA A 60 -3.69 -27.76 4.18
N VAL A 61 -3.31 -29.04 4.29
CA VAL A 61 -2.87 -29.65 5.54
C VAL A 61 -1.65 -28.83 5.97
N THR A 62 -1.90 -27.89 6.86
CA THR A 62 -0.85 -27.14 7.54
C THR A 62 -0.32 -28.11 8.58
N THR A 63 0.85 -28.69 8.32
CA THR A 63 1.66 -29.26 9.38
C THR A 63 1.88 -28.15 10.41
N ARG A 64 1.22 -28.28 11.57
CA ARG A 64 1.26 -27.30 12.65
C ARG A 64 2.66 -27.35 13.26
N ASP A 65 3.52 -26.45 12.80
CA ASP A 65 4.66 -26.03 13.60
C ASP A 65 4.10 -25.24 14.79
N GLU A 66 4.13 -25.83 15.98
CA GLU A 66 3.53 -25.24 17.19
C GLU A 66 4.23 -23.95 17.64
N THR A 67 5.45 -23.71 17.15
CA THR A 67 6.30 -22.60 17.55
C THR A 67 6.10 -21.34 16.69
N SER A 68 5.30 -21.42 15.63
CA SER A 68 5.15 -20.31 14.69
C SER A 68 3.76 -20.19 14.07
N VAL A 69 3.47 -18.99 13.58
CA VAL A 69 2.23 -18.66 12.87
C VAL A 69 2.62 -18.13 11.49
N ALA A 70 2.23 -18.84 10.44
CA ALA A 70 2.33 -18.35 9.06
C ALA A 70 0.98 -17.84 8.57
N MET A 71 0.99 -16.72 7.85
CA MET A 71 -0.23 -16.15 7.29
C MET A 71 -0.66 -16.89 6.02
N PRO A 72 -1.96 -17.16 5.82
CA PRO A 72 -2.42 -17.67 4.54
C PRO A 72 -2.34 -16.58 3.46
N THR A 73 -2.16 -17.00 2.21
CA THR A 73 -2.08 -16.09 1.04
C THR A 73 -3.33 -15.25 0.84
N SER A 74 -4.48 -15.69 1.36
CA SER A 74 -5.74 -14.92 1.39
C SER A 74 -5.65 -13.61 2.18
N PHE A 75 -4.67 -13.49 3.10
CA PHE A 75 -4.39 -12.24 3.81
C PHE A 75 -4.12 -11.06 2.84
N MET A 76 -3.59 -11.33 1.64
CA MET A 76 -3.28 -10.27 0.69
C MET A 76 -4.52 -9.69 -0.02
N THR A 77 -5.64 -10.43 -0.02
CA THR A 77 -6.87 -10.12 -0.77
C THR A 77 -7.91 -9.36 0.06
N GLY A 78 -7.69 -9.19 1.37
CA GLY A 78 -8.52 -8.31 2.22
C GLY A 78 -9.83 -8.92 2.74
N SER A 79 -10.14 -10.18 2.41
CA SER A 79 -11.24 -10.91 3.05
C SER A 79 -10.89 -11.26 4.50
N VAL A 80 -11.91 -11.42 5.36
CA VAL A 80 -11.71 -11.85 6.76
C VAL A 80 -11.14 -13.27 6.76
N VAL A 81 -10.04 -13.47 7.50
CA VAL A 81 -9.28 -14.72 7.54
C VAL A 81 -9.35 -15.32 8.94
N GLY A 82 -10.19 -16.35 9.12
CA GLY A 82 -10.24 -17.16 10.33
C GLY A 82 -10.57 -16.37 11.61
N LYS A 83 -10.89 -17.08 12.70
CA LYS A 83 -11.09 -16.45 14.01
C LYS A 83 -9.74 -16.06 14.63
N ARG A 84 -9.72 -15.04 15.50
CA ARG A 84 -8.54 -14.72 16.33
C ARG A 84 -8.17 -15.94 17.17
N PHE A 85 -6.93 -16.41 17.04
CA PHE A 85 -6.43 -17.63 17.69
C PHE A 85 -5.40 -17.35 18.79
N TYR A 86 -5.10 -16.08 19.06
CA TYR A 86 -4.10 -15.63 20.03
C TYR A 86 -4.71 -14.66 21.04
N ARG A 87 -4.11 -14.57 22.23
CA ARG A 87 -4.53 -13.63 23.28
C ARG A 87 -3.72 -12.34 23.23
N ASP A 88 -2.40 -12.44 23.28
CA ASP A 88 -1.52 -11.28 23.43
C ASP A 88 -0.56 -11.14 22.23
N ALA A 89 -0.32 -9.92 21.75
CA ALA A 89 0.72 -9.62 20.77
C ALA A 89 1.92 -8.91 21.42
N THR A 90 3.08 -9.57 21.47
CA THR A 90 4.29 -9.04 22.10
C THR A 90 5.44 -8.89 21.09
N VAL A 91 6.47 -8.14 21.47
CA VAL A 91 7.64 -7.87 20.63
C VAL A 91 8.89 -8.37 21.33
N ARG A 92 9.71 -9.14 20.60
CA ARG A 92 10.99 -9.68 21.08
C ARG A 92 12.11 -9.33 20.11
N ARG A 93 13.35 -9.34 20.58
CA ARG A 93 14.51 -9.42 19.67
C ARG A 93 14.48 -10.74 18.90
N ALA A 94 14.91 -10.70 17.65
CA ALA A 94 15.09 -11.92 16.85
C ALA A 94 16.19 -12.80 17.46
N ASP A 95 16.09 -14.12 17.27
CA ASP A 95 17.03 -15.09 17.86
C ASP A 95 18.48 -14.84 17.42
N ASP A 96 18.67 -14.38 16.18
CA ASP A 96 19.99 -14.09 15.61
C ASP A 96 20.59 -12.76 16.12
N GLY A 97 19.94 -12.11 17.11
CA GLY A 97 20.37 -10.83 17.69
C GLY A 97 20.20 -9.60 16.79
N ASN A 98 19.90 -9.80 15.49
CA ASN A 98 19.72 -8.74 14.51
C ASN A 98 18.24 -8.52 14.18
N GLY A 99 17.69 -7.40 14.67
CA GLY A 99 16.31 -6.98 14.43
C GLY A 99 15.30 -7.45 15.49
N TRP A 100 14.03 -7.23 15.17
CA TRP A 100 12.89 -7.46 16.05
C TRP A 100 11.87 -8.37 15.37
N THR A 101 11.17 -9.17 16.16
CA THR A 101 10.08 -10.02 15.72
C THR A 101 8.85 -9.83 16.59
N VAL A 102 7.69 -10.12 16.02
CA VAL A 102 6.41 -10.07 16.73
C VAL A 102 6.05 -11.50 17.12
N MET A 103 5.59 -11.67 18.35
CA MET A 103 5.10 -12.93 18.89
C MET A 103 3.61 -12.81 19.18
N LEU A 104 2.86 -13.81 18.77
CA LEU A 104 1.46 -13.99 19.13
C LEU A 104 1.42 -15.08 20.19
N ASP A 105 1.12 -14.70 21.42
CA ASP A 105 1.35 -15.48 22.63
C ASP A 105 2.81 -15.97 22.71
N TYR A 106 3.03 -17.27 22.48
CA TYR A 106 4.32 -17.93 22.48
C TYR A 106 4.85 -18.24 21.07
N ARG A 107 4.10 -17.89 20.02
CA ARG A 107 4.40 -18.26 18.63
C ARG A 107 5.02 -17.10 17.87
N THR A 108 6.09 -17.37 17.14
CA THR A 108 6.76 -16.35 16.31
C THR A 108 5.97 -16.10 15.03
N LEU A 109 5.75 -14.83 14.71
CA LEU A 109 5.06 -14.41 13.50
C LEU A 109 5.95 -14.63 12.26
N LYS A 110 5.42 -15.35 11.27
CA LYS A 110 6.04 -15.60 9.97
C LYS A 110 5.24 -14.94 8.85
N SER A 111 5.94 -14.62 7.77
CA SER A 111 5.34 -14.10 6.56
C SER A 111 4.50 -15.17 5.84
N PRO A 112 3.65 -14.82 4.85
CA PRO A 112 2.89 -15.80 4.09
C PRO A 112 3.74 -16.84 3.36
N ALA A 113 4.95 -16.48 2.92
CA ALA A 113 5.92 -17.41 2.36
C ALA A 113 6.70 -18.20 3.44
N LYS A 114 6.20 -18.23 4.69
CA LYS A 114 6.80 -18.90 5.85
C LYS A 114 8.20 -18.41 6.22
N ARG A 115 8.58 -17.19 5.81
CA ARG A 115 9.87 -16.59 6.20
C ARG A 115 9.75 -15.92 7.57
N PRO A 116 10.82 -15.88 8.37
CA PRO A 116 10.80 -15.17 9.64
C PRO A 116 10.60 -13.67 9.39
N LEU A 117 9.60 -13.06 10.05
CA LEU A 117 9.34 -11.63 9.95
C LEU A 117 10.34 -10.87 10.83
N LYS A 118 11.45 -10.44 10.23
CA LYS A 118 12.50 -9.65 10.88
C LYS A 118 12.34 -8.17 10.53
N LEU A 119 12.19 -7.35 11.55
CA LEU A 119 11.96 -5.91 11.42
C LEU A 119 13.18 -5.12 11.91
N PRO A 120 13.59 -4.05 11.22
CA PRO A 120 14.81 -3.31 11.56
C PRO A 120 14.68 -2.49 12.85
N SER A 121 13.46 -2.05 13.20
CA SER A 121 13.20 -1.18 14.37
C SER A 121 12.21 -1.79 15.34
N ARG A 122 12.45 -1.57 16.64
CA ARG A 122 11.51 -1.91 17.72
C ARG A 122 10.18 -1.20 17.54
N SER A 123 10.19 0.06 17.14
CA SER A 123 8.97 0.87 16.97
C SER A 123 8.07 0.30 15.87
N LEU A 124 8.66 -0.18 14.78
CA LEU A 124 7.91 -0.83 13.70
C LEU A 124 7.30 -2.17 14.17
N ALA A 125 8.07 -2.96 14.92
CA ALA A 125 7.57 -4.20 15.50
C ALA A 125 6.41 -3.96 16.49
N MET A 126 6.51 -2.91 17.32
CA MET A 126 5.44 -2.50 18.23
C MET A 126 4.19 -2.04 17.48
N ALA A 127 4.35 -1.27 16.40
CA ALA A 127 3.23 -0.84 15.59
C ALA A 127 2.52 -2.03 14.91
N ILE A 128 3.28 -3.01 14.40
CA ILE A 128 2.70 -4.24 13.85
C ILE A 128 2.02 -5.06 14.95
N ALA A 129 2.63 -5.20 16.13
CA ALA A 129 1.99 -5.87 17.27
C ALA A 129 0.67 -5.19 17.66
N ALA A 130 0.59 -3.86 17.61
CA ALA A 130 -0.66 -3.14 17.84
C ALA A 130 -1.73 -3.42 16.77
N GLU A 131 -1.35 -3.60 15.50
CA GLU A 131 -2.28 -4.04 14.45
C GLU A 131 -2.85 -5.43 14.73
N TRP A 132 -2.03 -6.33 15.30
CA TRP A 132 -2.47 -7.65 15.76
C TRP A 132 -3.39 -7.54 16.99
N GLU A 133 -3.04 -6.70 17.96
CA GLU A 133 -3.86 -6.50 19.17
C GLU A 133 -5.27 -5.96 18.84
N TYR A 134 -5.36 -5.11 17.80
CA TYR A 134 -6.61 -4.50 17.33
C TYR A 134 -7.59 -5.50 16.66
N GLN A 135 -7.16 -6.72 16.32
CA GLN A 135 -8.04 -7.66 15.63
C GLN A 135 -9.18 -8.15 16.52
N GLU A 136 -10.37 -8.18 15.97
CA GLU A 136 -11.58 -8.64 16.65
C GLU A 136 -11.62 -10.18 16.75
N SER A 137 -12.42 -10.70 17.68
CA SER A 137 -12.57 -12.15 17.89
C SER A 137 -13.27 -12.87 16.74
N ASP A 138 -14.10 -12.14 15.97
CA ASP A 138 -14.88 -12.67 14.85
C ASP A 138 -14.00 -13.01 13.64
N GLY A 139 -12.87 -12.31 13.47
CA GLY A 139 -11.77 -12.75 12.64
C GLY A 139 -10.68 -11.73 12.32
N ILE A 140 -9.61 -12.21 11.67
CA ILE A 140 -8.47 -11.37 11.29
C ILE A 140 -8.84 -10.62 10.00
N ARG A 141 -8.78 -9.28 10.02
CA ARG A 141 -9.13 -8.38 8.92
C ARG A 141 -7.86 -7.78 8.31
N PRO A 142 -7.33 -8.32 7.19
CA PRO A 142 -6.04 -7.86 6.66
C PRO A 142 -6.02 -6.39 6.20
N PHE A 143 -7.18 -5.83 5.84
CA PHE A 143 -7.31 -4.40 5.50
C PHE A 143 -6.96 -3.48 6.67
N THR A 144 -7.14 -3.95 7.91
CA THR A 144 -6.78 -3.21 9.14
C THR A 144 -5.31 -3.36 9.52
N MET A 145 -4.51 -4.07 8.71
CA MET A 145 -3.10 -4.40 8.99
C MET A 145 -2.14 -3.94 7.88
N PRO A 146 -2.12 -2.64 7.54
CA PRO A 146 -1.29 -2.13 6.46
C PRO A 146 0.21 -2.29 6.71
N LEU A 147 0.70 -2.09 7.94
CA LEU A 147 2.13 -2.20 8.25
C LEU A 147 2.61 -3.64 8.14
N MET A 148 1.82 -4.61 8.61
CA MET A 148 2.09 -6.02 8.40
C MET A 148 2.20 -6.36 6.91
N LYS A 149 1.24 -5.91 6.09
CA LYS A 149 1.23 -6.17 4.64
C LYS A 149 2.45 -5.56 3.94
N LEU A 150 2.81 -4.33 4.30
CA LEU A 150 3.99 -3.64 3.78
C LEU A 150 5.27 -4.35 4.20
N ALA A 151 5.39 -4.78 5.46
CA ALA A 151 6.56 -5.50 5.96
C ALA A 151 6.76 -6.86 5.25
N CYS A 152 5.69 -7.65 5.07
CA CYS A 152 5.78 -8.89 4.29
C CYS A 152 6.19 -8.62 2.84
N THR A 153 5.62 -7.60 2.21
CA THR A 153 5.96 -7.22 0.82
C THR A 153 7.42 -6.78 0.70
N ALA A 154 7.91 -5.99 1.67
CA ALA A 154 9.28 -5.49 1.73
C ALA A 154 10.30 -6.63 1.91
N LEU A 155 9.96 -7.67 2.67
CA LEU A 155 10.86 -8.81 2.89
C LEU A 155 10.83 -9.84 1.75
N GLU A 156 9.68 -10.04 1.13
CA GLU A 156 9.51 -11.11 0.13
C GLU A 156 9.70 -10.63 -1.30
N ARG A 157 9.06 -9.53 -1.67
CA ARG A 157 8.96 -9.09 -3.08
C ARG A 157 10.03 -8.07 -3.44
N VAL A 158 10.25 -7.07 -2.60
CA VAL A 158 11.15 -5.95 -2.91
C VAL A 158 12.58 -6.41 -3.26
N PRO A 159 13.21 -7.39 -2.57
CA PRO A 159 14.56 -7.81 -2.93
C PRO A 159 14.67 -8.38 -4.35
N LEU A 160 13.60 -9.00 -4.86
CA LEU A 160 13.56 -9.61 -6.19
C LEU A 160 13.18 -8.61 -7.29
N THR A 161 12.37 -7.60 -6.95
CA THR A 161 11.83 -6.65 -7.93
C THR A 161 12.41 -5.25 -7.81
N ARG A 162 13.40 -5.03 -6.94
CA ARG A 162 13.96 -3.71 -6.63
C ARG A 162 14.33 -2.89 -7.86
N ALA A 163 15.13 -3.46 -8.76
CA ALA A 163 15.55 -2.79 -10.00
C ALA A 163 14.33 -2.37 -10.84
N LYS A 164 13.39 -3.29 -11.05
CA LYS A 164 12.15 -3.01 -11.80
C LYS A 164 11.28 -1.94 -11.13
N VAL A 165 11.25 -1.89 -9.80
CA VAL A 165 10.51 -0.85 -9.06
C VAL A 165 11.17 0.51 -9.27
N ILE A 166 12.50 0.58 -9.16
CA ILE A 166 13.26 1.82 -9.41
C ILE A 166 13.05 2.29 -10.85
N ASP A 167 13.17 1.40 -11.84
CA ASP A 167 12.94 1.74 -13.25
C ASP A 167 11.52 2.30 -13.49
N ASN A 168 10.51 1.68 -12.86
CA ASN A 168 9.13 2.14 -12.97
C ASN A 168 8.90 3.50 -12.30
N LEU A 169 9.58 3.78 -11.19
CA LEU A 169 9.55 5.09 -10.53
C LEU A 169 10.23 6.14 -11.39
N MET A 170 11.41 5.85 -11.95
CA MET A 170 12.15 6.76 -12.82
C MET A 170 11.39 7.10 -14.10
N LYS A 171 10.68 6.13 -14.70
CA LYS A 171 9.80 6.39 -15.85
C LYS A 171 8.68 7.40 -15.53
N LYS A 172 8.14 7.35 -14.30
CA LYS A 172 7.07 8.25 -13.86
C LYS A 172 7.58 9.57 -13.29
N PHE A 173 8.84 9.64 -12.86
CA PHE A 173 9.45 10.83 -12.28
C PHE A 173 9.35 12.06 -13.18
N HIS A 174 9.52 11.90 -14.49
CA HIS A 174 9.40 13.01 -15.44
C HIS A 174 8.00 13.65 -15.47
N GLN A 175 6.97 12.88 -15.09
CA GLN A 175 5.56 13.28 -15.12
C GLN A 175 5.00 13.44 -13.70
N ASP A 176 5.85 13.75 -12.73
CA ASP A 176 5.40 14.00 -11.35
C ASP A 176 4.43 15.19 -11.30
N LEU A 177 3.42 15.09 -10.44
CA LEU A 177 2.41 16.11 -10.21
C LEU A 177 3.03 17.44 -9.74
N VAL A 178 4.18 17.38 -9.06
CA VAL A 178 4.90 18.57 -8.59
C VAL A 178 5.42 19.42 -9.78
N PHE A 179 5.69 18.79 -10.92
CA PHE A 179 6.21 19.44 -12.12
C PHE A 179 5.12 19.93 -13.07
N CYS A 180 3.87 19.49 -12.92
CA CYS A 180 2.76 19.90 -13.77
C CYS A 180 1.89 20.96 -13.08
N ARG A 181 1.72 22.12 -13.72
CA ARG A 181 0.92 23.24 -13.19
C ARG A 181 -0.28 23.51 -14.06
N SER A 182 -1.32 24.04 -13.42
CA SER A 182 -2.45 24.61 -14.15
C SER A 182 -1.95 25.81 -14.98
N PRO A 183 -2.37 25.94 -16.25
CA PRO A 183 -2.05 27.12 -17.06
C PRO A 183 -2.68 28.36 -16.40
N ALA A 184 -2.04 29.52 -16.50
CA ALA A 184 -2.57 30.78 -15.93
C ALA A 184 -3.26 31.64 -16.99
N ASP A 185 -3.94 30.99 -17.93
CA ASP A 185 -4.53 31.55 -19.14
C ASP A 185 -5.99 31.98 -18.99
N SER A 186 -6.71 31.45 -18.00
CA SER A 186 -8.12 31.75 -17.74
C SER A 186 -8.35 32.20 -16.30
N GLU A 187 -9.46 32.91 -16.08
CA GLU A 187 -9.89 33.35 -14.74
C GLU A 187 -10.14 32.18 -13.78
N LEU A 188 -10.53 31.01 -14.30
CA LEU A 188 -10.73 29.80 -13.52
C LEU A 188 -9.41 29.16 -13.07
N THR A 189 -8.38 29.25 -13.91
CA THR A 189 -7.11 28.54 -13.71
C THR A 189 -6.07 29.38 -12.97
N ILE A 190 -6.16 30.72 -13.02
CA ILE A 190 -5.23 31.64 -12.35
C ILE A 190 -5.23 31.46 -10.82
N GLY A 191 -6.40 31.25 -10.21
CA GLY A 191 -6.52 31.06 -8.76
C GLY A 191 -5.91 29.73 -8.30
N VAL A 192 -6.05 28.67 -9.10
CA VAL A 192 -5.43 27.37 -8.83
C VAL A 192 -3.92 27.45 -9.02
N HIS A 193 -3.45 28.08 -10.09
CA HIS A 193 -2.03 28.29 -10.35
C HIS A 193 -1.34 29.01 -9.18
N GLN A 194 -1.94 30.08 -8.66
CA GLN A 194 -1.37 30.84 -7.54
C GLN A 194 -1.26 29.99 -6.26
N LYS A 195 -2.27 29.17 -5.95
CA LYS A 195 -2.23 28.26 -4.79
C LYS A 195 -1.19 27.15 -4.98
N GLN A 196 -1.08 26.60 -6.19
CA GLN A 196 -0.04 25.63 -6.52
C GLN A 196 1.34 26.25 -6.34
N LYS A 197 1.54 27.49 -6.82
CA LYS A 197 2.78 28.23 -6.65
C LYS A 197 3.14 28.38 -5.17
N GLU A 198 2.22 28.89 -4.36
CA GLU A 198 2.43 29.12 -2.93
C GLU A 198 2.79 27.83 -2.15
N LYS A 199 2.14 26.69 -2.48
CA LYS A 199 2.31 25.44 -1.72
C LYS A 199 3.35 24.48 -2.27
N ILE A 200 3.59 24.47 -3.58
CA ILE A 200 4.43 23.49 -4.26
C ILE A 200 5.82 24.05 -4.57
N ASP A 201 5.97 25.35 -4.83
CA ASP A 201 7.29 25.95 -5.08
C ASP A 201 8.30 25.72 -3.94
N PRO A 202 7.92 25.74 -2.65
CA PRO A 202 8.84 25.40 -1.56
C PRO A 202 9.46 23.99 -1.67
N ILE A 203 8.73 23.04 -2.28
CA ILE A 203 9.24 21.69 -2.53
C ILE A 203 10.26 21.72 -3.66
N LEU A 204 10.02 22.49 -4.72
CA LEU A 204 10.95 22.66 -5.84
C LEU A 204 12.23 23.39 -5.40
N ASP A 205 12.10 24.39 -4.53
CA ASP A 205 13.24 25.11 -3.94
C ASP A 205 14.07 24.19 -3.04
N TRP A 206 13.41 23.30 -2.28
CA TRP A 206 14.09 22.26 -1.52
C TRP A 206 14.85 21.30 -2.44
N VAL A 207 14.25 20.84 -3.54
CA VAL A 207 14.93 19.97 -4.52
C VAL A 207 16.17 20.67 -5.10
N ASN A 208 16.05 21.96 -5.46
CA ASN A 208 17.18 22.73 -5.94
C ASN A 208 18.28 22.89 -4.88
N THR A 209 17.92 23.06 -3.61
CA THR A 209 18.87 23.17 -2.50
C THR A 209 19.57 21.85 -2.18
N GLU A 210 18.84 20.73 -2.22
CA GLU A 210 19.35 19.41 -1.84
C GLU A 210 20.16 18.76 -2.97
N PHE A 211 19.71 18.90 -4.22
CA PHE A 211 20.31 18.23 -5.37
C PHE A 211 21.13 19.17 -6.26
N GLY A 212 20.99 20.49 -6.12
CA GLY A 212 21.68 21.48 -6.95
C GLY A 212 21.11 21.66 -8.36
N PHE A 213 19.93 21.07 -8.65
CA PHE A 213 19.27 21.16 -9.94
C PHE A 213 17.90 21.78 -9.78
N LYS A 214 17.62 22.83 -10.57
CA LYS A 214 16.30 23.45 -10.62
C LYS A 214 15.37 22.62 -11.52
N PRO A 215 14.28 22.03 -10.99
CA PRO A 215 13.37 21.25 -11.80
C PRO A 215 12.61 22.10 -12.81
N VAL A 216 12.32 21.52 -13.97
CA VAL A 216 11.51 22.17 -15.01
C VAL A 216 10.03 21.98 -14.68
N VAL A 217 9.26 23.05 -14.83
CA VAL A 217 7.82 23.04 -14.59
C VAL A 217 7.10 23.19 -15.92
N TYR A 218 6.06 22.38 -16.12
CA TYR A 218 5.26 22.36 -17.34
C TYR A 218 3.82 22.78 -17.02
N THR A 219 3.18 23.48 -17.96
CA THR A 219 1.76 23.85 -17.88
C THR A 219 0.86 22.96 -18.73
N THR A 220 1.45 22.05 -19.50
CA THR A 220 0.76 21.17 -20.46
C THR A 220 0.78 19.73 -19.96
N PHE A 221 -0.32 19.02 -20.16
CA PHE A 221 -0.46 17.60 -19.80
C PHE A 221 0.54 16.67 -20.49
N LEU A 222 1.08 17.07 -21.65
CA LEU A 222 2.09 16.30 -22.39
C LEU A 222 3.43 16.20 -21.63
N GLY A 223 3.59 16.99 -20.56
CA GLY A 223 4.77 16.97 -19.70
C GLY A 223 6.05 17.26 -20.46
N GLY A 224 7.19 17.12 -19.78
CA GLY A 224 8.49 17.19 -20.43
C GLY A 224 9.53 16.41 -19.66
N LYS A 225 10.72 16.29 -20.27
CA LYS A 225 11.85 15.58 -19.68
C LYS A 225 12.59 16.52 -18.72
N GLN A 226 12.78 16.06 -17.49
CA GLN A 226 13.64 16.72 -16.50
C GLN A 226 15.11 16.66 -16.93
N ASP A 227 15.93 17.54 -16.34
CA ASP A 227 17.38 17.53 -16.56
C ASP A 227 18.00 16.16 -16.24
N GLU A 228 18.98 15.74 -17.04
CA GLU A 228 19.62 14.44 -16.89
C GLU A 228 20.45 14.36 -15.60
N GLY A 229 21.01 15.49 -15.14
CA GLY A 229 21.72 15.58 -13.88
C GLY A 229 20.80 15.33 -12.68
N LEU A 230 19.62 15.97 -12.66
CA LEU A 230 18.59 15.72 -11.65
C LEU A 230 18.13 14.25 -11.64
N THR A 231 17.88 13.70 -12.83
CA THR A 231 17.42 12.31 -13.00
C THR A 231 18.43 11.32 -12.43
N LYS A 232 19.72 11.48 -12.75
CA LYS A 232 20.80 10.63 -12.22
C LYS A 232 20.99 10.78 -10.71
N ALA A 233 20.84 12.00 -10.18
CA ALA A 233 20.96 12.25 -8.74
C ALA A 233 19.86 11.52 -7.96
N VAL A 234 18.62 11.55 -8.46
CA VAL A 234 17.46 10.86 -7.87
C VAL A 234 17.61 9.34 -7.98
N GLU A 235 18.05 8.84 -9.13
CA GLU A 235 18.30 7.40 -9.33
C GLU A 235 19.36 6.88 -8.34
N THR A 236 20.47 7.61 -8.19
CA THR A 236 21.53 7.29 -7.22
C THR A 236 20.98 7.24 -5.80
N LEU A 237 20.06 8.13 -5.45
CA LEU A 237 19.40 8.14 -4.14
C LEU A 237 18.54 6.88 -3.93
N PHE A 238 17.76 6.44 -4.92
CA PHE A 238 16.96 5.22 -4.80
C PHE A 238 17.81 3.96 -4.67
N VAL A 239 18.95 3.91 -5.34
CA VAL A 239 19.91 2.80 -5.22
C VAL A 239 20.62 2.83 -3.86
N SER A 240 20.94 4.02 -3.33
CA SER A 240 21.68 4.16 -2.08
C SER A 240 20.82 4.02 -0.80
N LYS A 241 19.62 4.61 -0.76
CA LYS A 241 18.85 4.80 0.49
C LYS A 241 17.65 3.88 0.69
N VAL A 242 17.25 3.08 -0.29
CA VAL A 242 16.12 2.11 -0.13
C VAL A 242 16.62 0.81 0.51
N VAL A 243 17.35 0.91 1.63
CA VAL A 243 17.90 -0.19 2.43
C VAL A 243 17.50 0.01 3.88
#